data_AF-A0A9P6YSZ8-F1
#
_entry.id   AF-A0A9P6YSZ8-F1
#
_cell.length_a   1.000
_cell.length_b   1.000
_cell.length_c   1.000
_cell.angle_alpha   90.00
_cell.angle_beta   90.00
_cell.angle_gamma   90.00
#
_symmetry.space_group_name_H-M   'P 1'
#
loop_
_entity.id
_entity.type
_entity.pdbx_description
1 polymer ?
#
loop_
_entity_poly.entity_id
_entity_poly.type
_entity_poly.pdbx_seq_one_letter_code
_entity_poly.pdbx_strand_id
1 'polypeptide(L)' 'MKQGPDVGSQYRSAIFYHSEEQKAIAEKVTKEVQEKHYPNAAIVTRIEPATTFYNAEEYHQFYLDKNPEGYACPTHYLRW' A
#
# COMPACT_ATOMS: atom_id res chain seq x y z
N MET A 1 -8.55 -9.82 3.46
CA MET A 1 -7.93 -8.57 2.99
C MET A 1 -8.13 -8.49 1.48
N LYS A 2 -8.26 -7.29 0.92
CA LYS A 2 -8.46 -7.09 -0.53
C LYS A 2 -8.02 -5.70 -0.97
N GLN A 3 -7.70 -5.56 -2.24
CA GLN A 3 -7.56 -4.30 -2.96
C GLN A 3 -8.37 -4.39 -4.25
N GLY A 4 -9.42 -3.57 -4.39
CA GLY A 4 -10.35 -3.70 -5.50
C GLY A 4 -10.92 -5.13 -5.63
N PRO A 5 -10.85 -5.76 -6.83
CA PRO A 5 -11.27 -7.15 -7.04
C PRO A 5 -10.25 -8.19 -6.54
N ASP A 6 -9.02 -7.80 -6.19
CA ASP A 6 -7.95 -8.71 -5.79
C ASP A 6 -8.06 -9.09 -4.30
N VAL A 7 -8.26 -10.37 -3.99
CA VAL A 7 -8.59 -10.88 -2.64
C VAL A 7 -7.50 -11.82 -2.12
N GLY A 8 -7.06 -11.58 -0.88
CA GLY A 8 -5.99 -12.34 -0.23
C GLY A 8 -5.18 -11.49 0.74
N SER A 9 -4.43 -12.14 1.65
CA SER A 9 -3.51 -11.44 2.57
C SER A 9 -2.35 -10.77 1.85
N GLN A 10 -1.99 -11.25 0.65
CA GLN A 10 -0.99 -10.65 -0.23
C GLN A 10 -1.34 -9.26 -0.75
N TYR A 11 -2.64 -8.88 -0.75
CA TYR A 11 -3.13 -7.58 -1.23
C TYR A 11 -3.47 -6.61 -0.09
N ARG A 12 -2.90 -6.82 1.11
CA ARG A 12 -3.17 -5.97 2.26
C ARG A 12 -2.44 -4.62 2.15
N SER A 13 -3.06 -3.57 2.69
CA SER A 13 -2.36 -2.29 2.90
C SER A 13 -1.39 -2.40 4.08
N ALA A 14 -0.13 -2.02 3.88
CA ALA A 14 0.90 -1.99 4.91
C ALA A 14 1.96 -0.93 4.61
N ILE A 15 2.57 -0.41 5.67
CA ILE A 15 3.78 0.42 5.67
C ILE A 15 4.84 -0.34 6.47
N PHE A 16 5.99 -0.59 5.85
CA PHE A 16 7.12 -1.27 6.48
C PHE A 16 8.20 -0.24 6.84
N TYR A 17 8.40 0.02 8.14
CA TYR A 17 9.35 1.04 8.59
C TYR A 17 10.74 0.47 8.88
N HIS A 18 11.79 1.24 8.58
CA HIS A 18 13.19 0.91 8.86
C HIS A 18 13.76 1.64 10.09
N SER A 19 13.02 2.60 10.66
CA SER A 19 13.40 3.35 11.87
C SER A 19 12.17 3.77 12.66
N GLU A 20 12.37 4.09 13.95
CA GLU A 20 11.30 4.64 14.80
C GLU A 20 10.81 6.01 14.31
N GLU A 21 11.68 6.79 13.67
CA GLU A 21 11.27 8.06 13.05
C GLU A 21 10.27 7.82 11.90
N GLN A 22 10.53 6.84 11.02
CA GLN A 22 9.61 6.48 9.96
C GLN A 22 8.28 5.96 10.51
N LYS A 23 8.32 5.16 11.58
CA LYS A 23 7.11 4.70 12.28
C LYS A 23 6.29 5.87 12.81
N ALA A 24 6.92 6.80 13.54
CA ALA A 24 6.24 7.97 14.10
C ALA A 24 5.62 8.85 13.01
N ILE A 25 6.31 9.04 11.88
CA ILE A 25 5.79 9.76 10.72
C ILE A 25 4.59 9.01 10.11
N ALA A 26 4.70 7.70 9.91
CA ALA A 26 3.62 6.89 9.35
C ALA A 26 2.36 6.92 10.22
N GLU A 27 2.51 6.83 11.55
CA GLU A 27 1.41 6.93 12.51
C GLU A 27 0.75 8.31 12.47
N LYS A 28 1.57 9.38 12.49
CA LYS A 28 1.09 10.76 12.39
C LYS A 28 0.30 11.01 11.10
N VAL A 29 0.88 10.66 9.95
CA VAL A 29 0.23 10.88 8.64
C VAL A 29 -1.03 10.03 8.50
N THR A 30 -1.02 8.79 9.02
CA THR A 30 -2.22 7.94 9.03
C THR A 30 -3.36 8.63 9.77
N LYS A 31 -3.09 9.23 10.93
CA LYS A 31 -4.08 10.00 11.70
C LYS A 31 -4.58 11.22 10.94
N GLU A 32 -3.68 12.01 10.35
CA GLU A 32 -4.06 13.19 9.56
C GLU A 32 -4.93 12.84 8.36
N VAL A 33 -4.60 11.76 7.63
CA VAL A 33 -5.36 11.26 6.48
C VAL A 33 -6.69 10.66 6.92
N GLN A 34 -6.73 9.95 8.05
CA GLN A 34 -7.94 9.40 8.66
C GLN A 34 -8.96 10.50 8.94
N GLU A 35 -8.52 11.60 9.56
CA GLU A 35 -9.37 12.76 9.89
C GLU A 35 -9.80 13.51 8.62
N LYS A 36 -8.88 13.74 7.68
CA LYS A 36 -9.11 14.59 6.51
C LYS A 36 -9.90 13.90 5.39
N HIS A 37 -9.59 12.65 5.08
CA HIS A 37 -10.07 11.97 3.87
C HIS A 37 -11.02 10.80 4.16
N TYR A 38 -10.99 10.23 5.36
CA TYR A 38 -11.79 9.05 5.71
C TYR A 38 -12.57 9.19 7.04
N PRO A 39 -13.24 10.32 7.34
CA PRO A 39 -13.85 10.53 8.67
C PRO A 39 -14.92 9.48 9.05
N ASN A 40 -15.51 8.80 8.05
CA ASN A 40 -16.56 7.80 8.24
C ASN A 40 -16.10 6.35 7.96
N ALA A 41 -14.80 6.12 7.80
CA ALA A 41 -14.23 4.80 7.49
C ALA A 41 -12.88 4.61 8.16
N ALA A 42 -12.58 3.43 8.68
CA ALA A 42 -11.29 3.16 9.28
C ALA A 42 -10.21 2.89 8.22
N ILE A 43 -9.07 3.56 8.32
CA ILE A 43 -7.85 3.16 7.62
C ILE A 43 -7.33 1.87 8.26
N VAL A 44 -7.20 0.81 7.46
CA VAL A 44 -6.78 -0.53 7.92
C VAL A 44 -5.31 -0.84 7.62
N THR A 45 -4.54 0.17 7.19
CA THR A 45 -3.11 0.05 6.90
C THR A 45 -2.35 -0.40 8.14
N ARG A 46 -1.57 -1.47 8.02
CA ARG A 46 -0.68 -1.94 9.10
C ARG A 46 0.64 -1.17 9.07
N ILE A 47 1.14 -0.77 10.23
CA ILE A 47 2.46 -0.14 10.37
C ILE A 47 3.34 -1.15 11.11
N GLU A 48 4.22 -1.83 10.38
CA GLU A 48 5.00 -2.98 10.86
C GLU A 48 6.50 -2.74 10.59
N PRO A 49 7.43 -3.27 11.42
CA PRO A 49 8.85 -3.15 11.13
C PRO A 49 9.18 -3.87 9.82
N ALA A 50 10.06 -3.29 9.01
CA ALA A 50 10.55 -3.93 7.81
C ALA A 50 11.28 -5.24 8.16
N THR A 51 10.97 -6.29 7.42
CA THR A 51 11.63 -7.61 7.53
C THR A 51 12.33 -7.91 6.22
N THR A 52 12.82 -9.13 6.04
CA THR A 52 13.46 -9.56 4.79
C THR A 52 12.53 -9.31 3.60
N PHE A 53 13.00 -8.49 2.67
CA PHE A 53 12.35 -8.26 1.38
C PHE A 53 12.98 -9.19 0.34
N TYR A 54 12.17 -10.03 -0.29
CA TYR A 54 12.60 -10.87 -1.40
C TYR A 54 12.14 -10.21 -2.70
N ASN A 55 13.07 -10.00 -3.63
CA ASN A 55 12.73 -9.48 -4.95
C ASN A 55 11.78 -10.45 -5.65
N ALA A 56 10.72 -9.90 -6.24
CA ALA A 56 9.89 -10.63 -7.19
C ALA A 56 10.68 -10.95 -8.46
N GLU A 57 10.21 -11.93 -9.22
CA GLU A 57 10.79 -12.36 -10.49
C GLU A 57 10.90 -11.20 -11.50
N GLU A 58 11.86 -11.29 -12.42
CA GLU A 58 12.19 -10.20 -13.36
C GLU A 58 11.00 -9.73 -14.21
N TYR A 59 10.09 -10.64 -14.57
CA TYR A 59 8.91 -10.27 -15.36
C TYR A 59 7.89 -9.41 -14.59
N HIS A 60 7.96 -9.37 -13.25
CA HIS A 60 7.15 -8.48 -12.42
C HIS A 60 7.70 -7.05 -12.34
N GLN A 61 9.01 -6.88 -12.57
CA GLN A 61 9.66 -5.57 -12.48
C GLN A 61 9.22 -4.68 -13.65
N PHE A 62 8.75 -3.47 -13.35
CA PHE A 62 8.22 -2.52 -14.36
C PHE A 62 7.10 -3.12 -15.25
N TYR A 63 6.29 -4.04 -14.73
CA TYR A 63 5.30 -4.78 -15.53
C TYR A 63 4.33 -3.86 -16.30
N LEU A 64 3.77 -2.82 -15.66
CA LEU A 64 2.83 -1.90 -16.31
C LEU A 64 3.50 -0.94 -17.31
N ASP A 65 4.78 -0.63 -17.15
CA ASP A 65 5.54 0.15 -18.14
C ASP A 65 5.90 -0.71 -19.37
N LYS A 66 6.28 -1.98 -19.12
CA LYS A 66 6.60 -2.96 -20.17
C LYS A 66 5.33 -3.45 -20.91
N ASN A 67 4.19 -3.48 -20.23
CA ASN A 67 2.90 -3.91 -20.76
C ASN A 67 1.78 -2.92 -20.36
N PRO A 68 1.63 -1.79 -21.07
CA PRO A 68 0.65 -0.76 -20.75
C PRO A 68 -0.82 -1.24 -20.82
N GLU A 69 -1.10 -2.26 -21.62
CA GLU A 69 -2.43 -2.91 -21.74
C GLU A 69 -2.61 -4.06 -20.73
N GLY A 70 -1.61 -4.28 -19.86
CA GLY A 70 -1.67 -5.27 -18.80
C GLY A 70 -2.74 -4.95 -17.76
N TYR A 71 -3.08 -5.95 -16.95
CA TYR A 71 -4.05 -5.74 -15.87
C TYR A 71 -3.59 -4.65 -14.89
N ALA A 72 -4.40 -3.60 -14.76
CA ALA A 72 -4.29 -2.58 -13.73
C ALA A 72 -5.55 -2.59 -12.87
N CYS A 73 -5.38 -2.68 -11.55
CA CYS A 73 -6.48 -2.70 -10.60
C CYS A 73 -7.27 -1.37 -10.68
N PRO A 74 -8.62 -1.39 -10.76
CA PRO A 74 -9.43 -0.18 -10.94
C PRO A 74 -9.37 0.79 -9.74
N THR A 75 -8.80 0.39 -8.61
CA THR A 75 -8.63 1.26 -7.43
C THR A 75 -7.29 2.01 -7.40
N HIS A 76 -6.34 1.69 -8.29
CA HIS A 76 -5.02 2.32 -8.38
C HIS A 76 -5.02 3.55 -9.30
N TYR A 77 -5.61 4.65 -8.83
CA TYR A 77 -5.60 5.93 -9.52
C TYR A 77 -5.42 7.07 -8.51
N LEU A 78 -4.91 8.21 -8.97
CA LEU A 78 -4.72 9.38 -8.12
C LEU A 78 -6.09 9.96 -7.70
N ARG A 79 -6.31 10.11 -6.40
CA ARG A 79 -7.58 10.63 -5.86
C ARG A 79 -7.51 12.12 -5.52
N TRP A 80 -6.38 12.60 -5.03
CA TRP A 80 -6.12 13.98 -4.61
C TRP A 80 -4.63 14.25 -4.52
#